data_AF-A0A7W8UDY1-F1
#
_entry.id   AF-A0A7W8UDY1-F1
#
_cell.length_a   1.000
_cell.length_b   1.000
_cell.length_c   1.000
_cell.angle_alpha   90.00
_cell.angle_beta   90.00
_cell.angle_gamma   90.00
#
_symmetry.space_group_name_H-M   'P 1'
#
loop_
_entity.id
_entity.type
_entity.pdbx_description
1 polymer ?
#
loop_
_entity_poly.entity_id
_entity_poly.type
_entity_poly.pdbx_seq_one_letter_code
_entity_poly.pdbx_strand_id
1 'polypeptide(L)'
;MNVEYGYRYQSAAVIPDGSPLPEPTDDILLYEPTTYPGMAIIDHADVRKMLLTGRALTDAGRALAVWTALQMDTADRHPDAAVRRNADGFVALLTPVVKAAFTDFGFEIAVMSQQVFGGHGYIREWGMEQYVRDARITQINEGTNGV
;
A
#
# COMPACT_ATOMS: atom_id res chain seq x y z
N MET A 1 -21.91 23.66 -9.99
CA MET A 1 -23.11 22.81 -10.00
C MET A 1 -23.01 21.95 -8.76
N ASN A 2 -23.53 22.49 -7.66
CA ASN A 2 -23.37 21.91 -6.32
C ASN A 2 -24.42 20.82 -6.17
N VAL A 3 -23.98 19.56 -6.20
CA VAL A 3 -24.82 18.45 -5.75
C VAL A 3 -24.81 18.54 -4.24
N GLU A 4 -25.89 19.04 -3.65
CA GLU A 4 -26.14 18.91 -2.21
C GLU A 4 -26.17 17.40 -1.91
N TYR A 5 -25.06 16.86 -1.40
CA TYR A 5 -25.05 15.57 -0.73
C TYR A 5 -25.79 15.75 0.59
N GLY A 6 -27.11 15.73 0.51
CA GLY A 6 -27.99 15.70 1.66
C GLY A 6 -27.78 14.39 2.40
N TYR A 7 -26.88 14.39 3.38
CA TYR A 7 -26.95 13.43 4.47
C TYR A 7 -28.25 13.71 5.22
N ARG A 8 -29.35 13.07 4.81
CA ARG A 8 -30.45 12.81 5.72
C ARG A 8 -29.96 11.71 6.65
N TYR A 9 -29.29 12.10 7.73
CA TYR A 9 -29.54 11.37 8.97
C TYR A 9 -31.06 11.38 9.11
N GLN A 10 -31.72 10.24 8.97
CA GLN A 10 -33.02 10.09 9.59
C GLN A 10 -32.76 10.31 11.07
N SER A 11 -32.88 11.56 11.52
CA SER A 11 -33.31 11.82 12.88
C SER A 11 -34.50 10.89 13.07
N ALA A 12 -34.42 10.00 14.06
CA ALA A 12 -35.53 9.16 14.45
C ALA A 12 -36.81 10.02 14.50
N ALA A 13 -37.60 9.98 13.43
CA ALA A 13 -38.84 10.72 13.33
C ALA A 13 -39.86 9.88 14.08
N VAL A 14 -39.86 10.04 15.41
CA VAL A 14 -40.95 9.59 16.25
C VAL A 14 -42.17 10.38 15.82
N ILE A 15 -43.16 9.71 15.23
CA ILE A 15 -44.45 10.33 14.94
C ILE A 15 -45.18 10.50 16.29
N PRO A 16 -45.49 11.74 16.74
CA PRO A 16 -46.04 11.95 18.08
C PRO A 16 -47.48 11.42 18.28
N ASP A 17 -48.18 11.06 17.20
CA ASP A 17 -49.62 10.71 17.22
C ASP A 17 -49.91 9.20 17.19
N GLY A 18 -48.87 8.36 17.18
CA GLY A 18 -49.00 6.90 17.17
C GLY A 18 -49.49 6.30 15.85
N SER A 19 -49.58 7.10 14.77
CA SER A 19 -49.87 6.57 13.44
C SER A 19 -48.69 5.74 12.90
N PRO A 20 -48.96 4.69 12.09
CA PRO A 20 -47.92 3.87 11.50
C PRO A 20 -47.09 4.67 10.50
N LEU A 21 -45.78 4.36 10.42
CA LEU A 21 -44.89 4.95 9.43
C LEU A 21 -45.42 4.67 8.02
N PRO A 22 -45.39 5.66 7.09
CA PRO A 22 -45.81 5.42 5.72
C PRO A 22 -44.91 4.36 5.07
N GLU A 23 -45.54 3.43 4.34
CA GLU A 23 -44.84 2.43 3.54
C GLU A 23 -43.92 3.13 2.52
N PRO A 24 -42.65 2.73 2.40
CA PRO A 24 -41.73 3.32 1.44
C PRO A 24 -42.25 3.08 0.01
N THR A 25 -42.53 4.16 -0.72
CA THR A 25 -43.24 4.12 -2.01
C THR A 25 -42.37 3.85 -3.23
N ASP A 26 -41.07 3.66 -3.06
CA ASP A 26 -40.14 3.36 -4.16
C ASP A 26 -39.08 2.38 -3.65
N ASP A 27 -38.64 1.45 -4.50
CA ASP A 27 -37.39 0.68 -4.36
C ASP A 27 -36.21 1.66 -4.48
N ILE A 28 -36.14 2.63 -3.56
CA ILE A 28 -34.96 3.47 -3.39
C ILE A 28 -33.91 2.51 -2.87
N LEU A 29 -32.94 2.19 -3.73
CA LEU A 29 -31.66 1.62 -3.30
C LEU A 29 -31.10 2.56 -2.23
N LEU A 30 -31.39 2.26 -0.97
CA LEU A 30 -30.78 2.93 0.16
C LEU A 30 -29.28 2.66 0.02
N TYR A 31 -28.54 3.68 -0.37
CA TYR A 31 -27.09 3.63 -0.31
C TYR A 31 -26.74 3.46 1.18
N GLU A 32 -26.40 2.23 1.56
CA GLU A 32 -25.78 1.97 2.85
C GLU A 32 -24.30 2.30 2.70
N PRO A 33 -23.84 3.46 3.22
CA PRO A 33 -22.43 3.80 3.14
C PRO A 33 -21.64 2.74 3.93
N THR A 34 -20.64 2.16 3.28
CA THR A 34 -19.70 1.24 3.95
C THR A 34 -18.79 1.96 4.95
N THR A 35 -18.92 3.29 5.07
CA THR A 35 -18.13 4.15 5.95
C THR A 35 -19.00 5.11 6.75
N TYR A 36 -18.69 5.30 8.03
CA TYR A 36 -19.43 6.17 8.96
C TYR A 36 -18.48 6.97 9.87
N PRO A 37 -18.90 8.13 10.41
CA PRO A 37 -18.07 8.93 11.30
C PRO A 37 -17.60 8.15 12.54
N GLY A 38 -16.30 8.26 12.86
CA GLY A 38 -15.70 7.60 14.03
C GLY A 38 -15.26 6.15 13.82
N MET A 39 -15.44 5.59 12.61
CA MET A 39 -14.87 4.29 12.29
C MET A 39 -13.33 4.32 12.26
N ALA A 40 -12.70 3.17 12.44
CA ALA A 40 -11.25 3.07 12.33
C ALA A 40 -10.81 3.32 10.88
N ILE A 41 -9.68 4.00 10.69
CA ILE A 41 -9.26 4.39 9.32
C ILE A 41 -8.98 3.20 8.40
N ILE A 42 -8.64 2.03 8.98
CA ILE A 42 -8.47 0.76 8.27
C ILE A 42 -9.76 0.28 7.60
N ASP A 43 -10.92 0.80 8.02
CA ASP A 43 -12.20 0.46 7.42
C ASP A 43 -12.52 1.33 6.19
N HIS A 44 -11.69 2.32 5.86
CA HIS A 44 -11.75 3.02 4.58
C HIS A 44 -11.02 2.27 3.47
N ALA A 45 -11.67 2.13 2.31
CA ALA A 45 -11.14 1.37 1.18
C ALA A 45 -9.78 1.88 0.69
N ASP A 46 -9.57 3.20 0.68
CA ASP A 46 -8.32 3.80 0.21
C ASP A 46 -7.14 3.52 1.17
N VAL A 47 -7.38 3.59 2.48
CA VAL A 47 -6.37 3.21 3.50
C VAL A 47 -6.01 1.74 3.38
N ARG A 48 -7.00 0.84 3.22
CA ARG A 48 -6.71 -0.58 2.97
C ARG A 48 -5.90 -0.78 1.70
N LYS A 49 -6.26 -0.09 0.62
CA LYS A 49 -5.52 -0.17 -0.64
C LYS A 49 -4.06 0.21 -0.44
N MET A 50 -3.77 1.35 0.19
CA MET A 50 -2.39 1.78 0.46
C MET A 50 -1.61 0.75 1.28
N LEU A 51 -2.21 0.23 2.36
CA LEU A 51 -1.57 -0.77 3.22
C LEU A 51 -1.38 -2.13 2.51
N LEU A 52 -2.35 -2.57 1.72
CA LEU A 52 -2.27 -3.81 0.95
C LEU A 52 -1.26 -3.70 -0.19
N THR A 53 -1.16 -2.55 -0.87
CA THR A 53 -0.12 -2.28 -1.85
C THR A 53 1.26 -2.40 -1.20
N GLY A 54 1.47 -1.72 -0.07
CA GLY A 54 2.75 -1.78 0.64
C GLY A 54 3.12 -3.19 1.10
N ARG A 55 2.15 -3.94 1.62
CA ARG A 55 2.34 -5.35 1.99
C ARG A 55 2.69 -6.21 0.78
N ALA A 56 1.92 -6.12 -0.31
CA ALA A 56 2.12 -6.96 -1.50
C ALA A 56 3.52 -6.74 -2.11
N LEU A 57 3.94 -5.48 -2.24
CA LEU A 57 5.27 -5.13 -2.74
C LEU A 57 6.38 -5.60 -1.81
N THR A 58 6.20 -5.48 -0.48
CA THR A 58 7.19 -5.93 0.51
C THR A 58 7.34 -7.46 0.49
N ASP A 59 6.24 -8.20 0.46
CA ASP A 59 6.23 -9.66 0.48
C ASP A 59 6.84 -10.22 -0.83
N ALA A 60 6.44 -9.67 -1.98
CA ALA A 60 6.98 -10.05 -3.29
C ALA A 60 8.47 -9.68 -3.41
N GLY A 61 8.86 -8.48 -2.97
CA GLY A 61 10.24 -8.03 -2.96
C GLY A 61 11.13 -8.93 -2.10
N ARG A 62 10.67 -9.31 -0.90
CA ARG A 62 11.40 -10.23 -0.02
C ARG A 62 11.59 -11.61 -0.67
N ALA A 63 10.54 -12.15 -1.29
CA ALA A 63 10.62 -13.45 -1.97
C ALA A 63 11.65 -13.42 -3.12
N LEU A 64 11.63 -12.37 -3.94
CA LEU A 64 12.60 -12.19 -5.02
C LEU A 64 14.02 -11.98 -4.48
N ALA A 65 14.20 -11.20 -3.41
CA ALA A 65 15.49 -10.98 -2.76
C ALA A 65 16.13 -12.29 -2.32
N VAL A 66 15.36 -13.11 -1.59
CA VAL A 66 15.81 -14.40 -1.07
C VAL A 66 16.12 -15.35 -2.22
N TRP A 67 15.29 -15.37 -3.26
CA TRP A 67 15.55 -16.23 -4.42
C TRP A 67 16.82 -15.81 -5.18
N THR A 68 17.04 -14.52 -5.41
CA THR A 68 18.28 -14.02 -6.02
C THR A 68 19.49 -14.37 -5.17
N ALA A 69 19.40 -14.24 -3.83
CA ALA A 69 20.47 -14.65 -2.93
C ALA A 69 20.77 -16.17 -3.02
N LEU A 70 19.74 -17.01 -3.15
CA LEU A 70 19.93 -18.44 -3.40
C LEU A 70 20.64 -18.70 -4.74
N GLN A 71 20.35 -17.91 -5.78
CA GLN A 71 21.09 -18.00 -7.03
C GLN A 71 22.55 -17.57 -6.87
N MET A 72 22.85 -16.56 -6.04
CA MET A 72 24.23 -16.17 -5.71
C MET A 72 24.99 -17.32 -5.04
N ASP A 73 24.40 -17.97 -4.04
CA ASP A 73 25.01 -19.13 -3.39
C ASP A 73 25.19 -20.32 -4.36
N THR A 74 24.22 -20.54 -5.24
CA THR A 74 24.28 -21.58 -6.27
C THR A 74 25.40 -21.29 -7.26
N ALA A 75 25.52 -20.04 -7.73
CA ALA A 75 26.56 -19.60 -8.66
C ALA A 75 27.97 -19.77 -8.08
N ASP A 76 28.14 -19.54 -6.77
CA ASP A 76 29.42 -19.65 -6.08
C ASP A 76 29.79 -21.11 -5.75
N ARG A 77 28.83 -21.93 -5.29
CA ARG A 77 29.16 -23.19 -4.59
C ARG A 77 28.61 -24.48 -5.19
N HIS A 78 27.72 -24.43 -6.18
CA HIS A 78 27.11 -25.66 -6.71
C HIS A 78 28.17 -26.56 -7.37
N PRO A 79 28.17 -27.90 -7.18
CA PRO A 79 29.21 -28.77 -7.70
C PRO A 79 29.28 -28.81 -9.24
N ASP A 80 28.12 -28.76 -9.90
CA ASP A 80 28.02 -28.72 -11.36
C ASP A 80 28.29 -27.32 -11.94
N ALA A 81 29.28 -27.21 -12.82
CA ALA A 81 29.67 -25.97 -13.50
C ALA A 81 28.59 -25.40 -14.43
N ALA A 82 27.78 -26.25 -15.06
CA ALA A 82 26.68 -25.78 -15.93
C ALA A 82 25.60 -25.08 -15.11
N VAL A 83 25.27 -25.63 -13.93
CA VAL A 83 24.31 -25.03 -12.99
C VAL A 83 24.85 -23.71 -12.44
N ARG A 84 26.14 -23.65 -12.05
CA ARG A 84 26.76 -22.38 -11.62
C ARG A 84 26.64 -21.30 -12.68
N ARG A 85 26.95 -21.63 -13.94
CA ARG A 85 26.86 -20.68 -15.07
C ARG A 85 25.44 -20.17 -15.29
N ASN A 86 24.43 -21.02 -15.17
CA ASN A 86 23.04 -20.61 -15.31
C ASN A 86 22.61 -19.69 -14.16
N ALA A 87 22.95 -20.04 -12.92
CA ALA A 87 22.67 -19.23 -11.75
C ALA A 87 23.36 -17.85 -11.81
N ASP A 88 24.62 -17.82 -12.25
CA ASP A 88 25.37 -16.58 -12.48
C ASP A 88 24.68 -15.66 -13.49
N GLY A 89 24.12 -16.23 -14.57
CA GLY A 89 23.29 -15.49 -15.52
C GLY A 89 22.05 -14.85 -14.89
N PHE A 90 21.35 -15.57 -14.00
CA PHE A 90 20.24 -14.99 -13.24
C PHE A 90 20.70 -13.88 -12.30
N VAL A 91 21.80 -14.07 -11.57
CA VAL A 91 22.35 -13.05 -10.66
C VAL A 91 22.70 -11.77 -11.43
N ALA A 92 23.40 -11.91 -12.56
CA ALA A 92 23.78 -10.78 -13.41
C ALA A 92 22.55 -10.01 -13.92
N LEU A 93 21.48 -10.72 -14.30
CA LEU A 93 20.23 -10.10 -14.75
C LEU A 93 19.46 -9.43 -13.60
N LEU A 94 19.35 -10.09 -12.46
CA LEU A 94 18.41 -9.70 -11.41
C LEU A 94 18.98 -8.70 -10.43
N THR A 95 20.29 -8.65 -10.24
CA THR A 95 20.92 -7.66 -9.35
C THR A 95 20.49 -6.22 -9.67
N PRO A 96 20.57 -5.73 -10.93
CA PRO A 96 20.09 -4.39 -11.27
C PRO A 96 18.56 -4.25 -11.17
N VAL A 97 17.79 -5.30 -11.51
CA VAL A 97 16.32 -5.29 -11.39
C VAL A 97 15.89 -5.15 -9.93
N VAL A 98 16.47 -5.96 -9.05
CA VAL A 98 16.24 -5.94 -7.60
C VAL A 98 16.60 -4.58 -7.04
N LYS A 99 17.77 -4.04 -7.40
CA LYS A 99 18.20 -2.72 -6.94
C LYS A 99 17.19 -1.64 -7.34
N ALA A 100 16.88 -1.54 -8.63
CA ALA A 100 16.01 -0.48 -9.13
C ALA A 100 14.59 -0.61 -8.58
N ALA A 101 13.98 -1.79 -8.73
CA ALA A 101 12.60 -2.02 -8.31
C ALA A 101 12.41 -1.85 -6.80
N PHE A 102 13.31 -2.40 -5.96
CA PHE A 102 13.09 -2.34 -4.51
C PHE A 102 13.28 -0.95 -3.94
N THR A 103 14.16 -0.15 -4.54
CA THR A 103 14.40 1.22 -4.09
C THR A 103 13.28 2.15 -4.53
N ASP A 104 12.70 1.94 -5.73
CA ASP A 104 11.48 2.62 -6.16
C ASP A 104 10.27 2.25 -5.28
N PHE A 105 10.03 0.94 -5.08
CA PHE A 105 8.94 0.47 -4.24
C PHE A 105 9.12 0.89 -2.79
N GLY A 106 10.32 0.78 -2.23
CA GLY A 106 10.60 1.18 -0.85
C GLY A 106 10.28 2.66 -0.61
N PHE A 107 10.63 3.53 -1.55
CA PHE A 107 10.27 4.95 -1.47
C PHE A 107 8.77 5.18 -1.60
N GLU A 108 8.10 4.55 -2.57
CA GLU A 108 6.64 4.67 -2.76
C GLU A 108 5.86 4.21 -1.53
N ILE A 109 6.26 3.08 -0.92
CA ILE A 109 5.64 2.53 0.28
C ILE A 109 5.83 3.47 1.48
N ALA A 110 7.01 4.08 1.62
CA ALA A 110 7.25 5.06 2.67
C ALA A 110 6.32 6.28 2.55
N VAL A 111 6.12 6.78 1.32
CA VAL A 111 5.20 7.90 1.02
C VAL A 111 3.74 7.51 1.30
N MET A 112 3.29 6.34 0.84
CA MET A 112 1.93 5.85 1.14
C MET A 112 1.71 5.66 2.64
N SER A 113 2.70 5.12 3.34
CA SER A 113 2.63 4.93 4.79
C SER A 113 2.56 6.27 5.52
N GLN A 114 3.29 7.29 5.05
CA GLN A 114 3.16 8.65 5.56
C GLN A 114 1.75 9.21 5.36
N GLN A 115 1.14 8.97 4.19
CA GLN A 115 -0.23 9.40 3.89
C GLN A 115 -1.27 8.76 4.82
N VAL A 116 -1.09 7.50 5.21
CA VAL A 116 -1.98 6.80 6.16
C VAL A 116 -2.01 7.50 7.52
N PHE A 117 -0.92 8.14 7.95
CA PHE A 117 -0.87 8.91 9.20
C PHE A 117 -1.53 10.31 9.08
N GLY A 118 -1.92 10.73 7.87
CA GLY A 118 -2.42 12.07 7.60
C GLY A 118 -1.39 13.15 8.00
N GLY A 119 -1.86 14.26 8.56
CA GLY A 119 -0.99 15.37 8.97
C GLY A 119 0.09 14.97 9.98
N HIS A 120 -0.17 13.98 10.85
CA HIS A 120 0.81 13.48 11.81
C HIS A 120 2.00 12.82 11.12
N GLY A 121 1.82 12.26 9.92
CA GLY A 121 2.91 11.66 9.14
C GLY A 121 4.00 12.66 8.74
N TYR A 122 3.69 13.96 8.72
CA TYR A 122 4.64 15.02 8.42
C TYR A 122 5.37 15.55 9.66
N ILE A 123 4.91 15.20 10.87
CA ILE A 123 5.46 15.68 12.13
C ILE A 123 6.60 14.76 12.56
N ARG A 124 7.78 15.34 12.83
CA ARG A 124 9.00 14.59 13.17
C ARG A 124 8.86 13.62 14.33
N GLU A 125 8.07 13.96 15.34
CA GLU A 125 7.84 13.13 16.53
C GLU A 125 7.30 11.72 16.17
N TRP A 126 6.55 11.60 15.08
CA TRP A 126 5.98 10.33 14.63
C TRP A 126 6.91 9.52 13.70
N GLY A 127 8.04 10.09 13.28
CA GLY A 127 9.10 9.39 12.56
C GLY A 127 8.83 9.02 11.10
N MET A 128 7.59 9.13 10.59
CA MET A 128 7.28 8.72 9.21
C MET A 128 8.03 9.52 8.15
N GLU A 129 8.26 10.82 8.38
CA GLU A 129 9.05 11.67 7.48
C GLU A 129 10.51 11.19 7.35
N GLN A 130 11.05 10.57 8.40
CA GLN A 130 12.40 10.02 8.37
C GLN A 130 12.49 8.85 7.38
N TYR A 131 11.55 7.91 7.41
CA TYR A 131 11.56 6.79 6.45
C TYR A 131 11.50 7.25 5.00
N VAL A 132 10.71 8.28 4.70
CA VAL A 132 10.64 8.86 3.34
C VAL A 132 12.00 9.42 2.91
N ARG A 133 12.67 10.18 3.79
CA ARG A 133 14.00 10.73 3.52
C ARG A 133 15.06 9.64 3.37
N ASP A 134 15.07 8.68 4.27
CA ASP A 134 16.08 7.62 4.34
C ASP A 134 15.90 6.63 3.18
N ALA A 135 14.68 6.39 2.70
CA ALA A 135 14.45 5.57 1.51
C ALA A 135 14.96 6.23 0.22
N ARG A 136 14.94 7.57 0.13
CA ARG A 136 15.25 8.29 -1.11
C ARG A 136 16.69 8.10 -1.60
N ILE A 137 17.65 8.00 -0.69
CA ILE A 137 19.07 7.85 -1.09
C ILE A 137 19.32 6.53 -1.84
N THR A 138 18.52 5.50 -1.56
CA THR A 138 18.70 4.15 -2.15
C THR A 138 18.46 4.11 -3.67
N GLN A 139 17.67 5.05 -4.20
CA GLN A 139 17.43 5.18 -5.64
C GLN A 139 18.63 5.84 -6.37
N ILE A 140 19.55 6.45 -5.62
CA ILE A 140 20.62 7.30 -6.14
C ILE A 140 21.99 6.64 -5.99
N ASN A 141 22.27 6.01 -4.84
CA ASN A 141 23.56 5.38 -4.57
C ASN A 141 23.76 4.07 -5.36
N GLU A 142 25.02 3.64 -5.47
CA GLU A 142 25.43 2.38 -6.13
C GLU A 142 24.94 2.22 -7.58
N GLY A 143 24.72 3.35 -8.27
CA GLY A 143 24.15 3.43 -9.60
C GLY A 143 22.71 3.94 -9.55
N THR A 144 22.42 5.06 -10.20
CA THR A 144 21.07 5.63 -10.23
C THR A 144 20.11 4.69 -10.97
N ASN A 145 18.85 4.58 -10.55
CA ASN A 145 17.89 3.64 -11.17
C ASN A 145 17.68 3.80 -12.70
N GLY A 146 18.02 4.96 -13.26
CA GLY A 146 17.94 5.22 -14.71
C GLY A 146 19.18 4.83 -15.52
N VAL A 147 20.22 4.29 -14.87
CA VAL A 147 21.50 3.86 -15.46
C VAL A 147 21.64 2.36 -15.30
#